data_AF-A0A377HZ76-F1
#
_entry.id   AF-A0A377HZ76-F1
#
_cell.length_a   1.000
_cell.length_b   1.000
_cell.length_c   1.000
_cell.angle_alpha   90.00
_cell.angle_beta   90.00
_cell.angle_gamma   90.00
#
_symmetry.space_group_name_H-M   'P 1'
#
loop_
_entity.id
_entity.type
_entity.pdbx_description
1 polymer ?
#
loop_
_entity_poly.entity_id
_entity_poly.type
_entity_poly.pdbx_seq_one_letter_code
_entity_poly.pdbx_strand_id
1 'polypeptide(L)'
;MHIMDDLQQHIEQLRIDLRYHEYQYHVLDNPVIPDAEYDRMMNQLKRLEAEHPELITDDSPTQRVGAKTGERLSTNSPRIADVIA
;
A
#
# COMPACT_ATOMS: atom_id res chain seq x y z
N MET A 1 5.71 -6.58 -29.29
CA MET A 1 4.60 -6.76 -28.32
C MET A 1 5.28 -6.87 -26.96
N HIS A 2 5.37 -5.76 -26.22
CA HIS A 2 6.22 -5.60 -25.02
C HIS A 2 5.38 -5.18 -23.80
N ILE A 3 4.13 -5.68 -23.73
CA ILE A 3 3.17 -5.27 -22.69
C ILE A 3 3.61 -5.73 -21.30
N MET A 4 4.30 -6.87 -21.20
CA MET A 4 4.85 -7.34 -19.91
C MET A 4 5.99 -6.44 -19.41
N ASP A 5 6.85 -5.97 -20.32
CA ASP A 5 7.98 -5.11 -19.97
C ASP A 5 7.50 -3.74 -19.47
N ASP A 6 6.46 -3.18 -20.10
CA ASP A 6 5.85 -1.91 -19.67
C ASP A 6 5.25 -2.02 -18.26
N LEU A 7 4.61 -3.15 -17.93
CA LEU A 7 4.02 -3.38 -16.62
C LEU A 7 5.09 -3.54 -15.52
N GLN A 8 6.13 -4.33 -15.79
CA GLN A 8 7.24 -4.49 -14.85
C GLN A 8 7.95 -3.17 -14.60
N GLN A 9 8.17 -2.37 -15.65
CA GLN A 9 8.71 -1.02 -15.53
C GLN A 9 7.81 -0.12 -14.69
N HIS A 10 6.50 -0.19 -14.89
CA HIS A 10 5.54 0.60 -14.11
C HIS A 10 5.55 0.24 -12.62
N ILE A 11 5.61 -1.05 -12.30
CA ILE A 11 5.73 -1.55 -10.92
C ILE A 11 7.05 -1.07 -10.30
N GLU A 12 8.16 -1.18 -11.03
CA GLU A 12 9.45 -0.74 -10.51
C GLU A 12 9.49 0.77 -10.29
N GLN A 13 8.89 1.56 -11.18
CA GLN A 13 8.78 3.01 -11.02
C GLN A 13 7.98 3.35 -9.76
N LEU A 14 6.83 2.71 -9.53
CA LEU A 14 6.05 2.90 -8.30
C LEU A 14 6.86 2.56 -7.04
N ARG A 15 7.67 1.50 -7.08
CA ARG A 15 8.56 1.13 -5.96
C ARG A 15 9.63 2.19 -5.71
N ILE A 16 10.27 2.71 -6.77
CA ILE A 16 11.26 3.78 -6.68
C ILE A 16 10.64 5.03 -6.07
N ASP A 17 9.48 5.46 -6.58
CA ASP A 17 8.85 6.69 -6.13
C ASP A 17 8.38 6.57 -4.67
N LEU A 18 7.77 5.44 -4.28
CA LEU A 18 7.38 5.18 -2.89
C LEU A 18 8.59 5.24 -1.94
N ARG A 19 9.71 4.62 -2.30
CA ARG A 19 10.96 4.68 -1.50
C ARG A 19 11.53 6.10 -1.44
N TYR A 20 11.46 6.85 -2.53
CA TYR A 20 11.89 8.24 -2.57
C TYR A 20 11.06 9.11 -1.63
N HIS A 21 9.74 8.97 -1.65
CA HIS A 21 8.86 9.70 -0.75
C HIS A 21 9.03 9.29 0.71
N GLU A 22 9.23 8.00 0.99
CA GLU A 22 9.55 7.48 2.32
C GLU A 22 10.86 8.10 2.86
N TYR A 23 11.89 8.18 2.02
CA TYR A 23 13.16 8.83 2.38
C TYR A 23 12.98 10.34 2.64
N GLN A 24 12.25 11.05 1.78
CA GLN A 24 11.97 12.48 1.95
C GLN A 24 11.22 12.76 3.27
N TYR A 25 10.23 11.92 3.60
CA TYR A 25 9.45 12.04 4.81
C TYR A 25 10.28 11.72 6.06
N HIS A 26 10.96 10.58 6.10
CA HIS A 26 11.62 10.10 7.32
C HIS A 26 13.04 10.64 7.55
N VAL A 27 13.77 10.95 6.48
CA VAL A 27 15.18 11.36 6.58
C VAL A 27 15.34 12.86 6.44
N LEU A 28 14.61 13.46 5.50
CA LEU A 28 14.75 14.88 5.19
C LEU A 28 13.70 15.77 5.86
N ASP A 29 12.70 15.18 6.53
CA ASP A 29 11.55 15.89 7.14
C ASP A 29 10.90 16.89 6.15
N ASN A 30 10.89 16.51 4.88
CA ASN A 30 10.46 17.34 3.75
C ASN A 30 9.44 16.58 2.90
N PRO A 31 8.19 16.41 3.38
CA PRO A 31 7.17 15.68 2.65
C PRO A 31 6.88 16.35 1.30
N VAL A 32 7.25 15.67 0.22
CA VAL A 32 7.06 16.17 -1.16
C VAL A 32 5.64 15.94 -1.67
N ILE A 33 4.96 14.92 -1.14
CA ILE A 33 3.58 14.57 -1.49
C ILE A 33 2.71 14.45 -0.23
N PRO A 34 1.41 14.74 -0.32
CA PRO A 34 0.47 14.45 0.76
C PRO A 34 0.30 12.95 1.00
N ASP A 35 -0.04 12.58 2.23
CA ASP A 35 -0.31 11.19 2.63
C ASP A 35 -1.34 10.50 1.72
N ALA A 36 -2.38 11.22 1.29
CA ALA A 36 -3.40 10.68 0.39
C ALA A 36 -2.85 10.26 -0.98
N GLU A 37 -1.80 10.93 -1.47
CA GLU A 37 -1.16 10.58 -2.74
C GLU A 37 -0.24 9.37 -2.54
N TYR A 38 0.50 9.33 -1.43
CA TYR A 38 1.28 8.16 -1.05
C TYR A 38 0.40 6.91 -0.92
N ASP A 39 -0.75 7.04 -0.25
CA ASP A 39 -1.73 5.97 -0.11
C ASP A 39 -2.27 5.49 -1.46
N ARG A 40 -2.50 6.40 -2.43
CA ARG A 40 -2.92 6.03 -3.78
C ARG A 40 -1.86 5.20 -4.49
N MET A 41 -0.61 5.66 -4.46
CA MET A 41 0.53 4.95 -5.07
C MET A 41 0.74 3.57 -4.43
N MET A 42 0.68 3.50 -3.10
CA MET A 42 0.79 2.25 -2.35
C MET A 42 -0.34 1.28 -2.67
N ASN A 43 -1.59 1.76 -2.73
CA ASN A 43 -2.73 0.93 -3.11
C ASN A 43 -2.68 0.46 -4.56
N GLN A 44 -2.16 1.30 -5.47
CA GLN A 44 -1.95 0.91 -6.86
C GLN A 44 -0.90 -0.20 -6.96
N LEU A 45 0.24 -0.06 -6.30
CA LEU A 45 1.27 -1.10 -6.26
C LEU A 45 0.73 -2.41 -5.69
N LYS A 46 -0.03 -2.36 -4.58
CA LYS A 46 -0.69 -3.54 -4.01
C LYS A 46 -1.64 -4.24 -4.98
N ARG A 47 -2.43 -3.48 -5.75
CA ARG A 47 -3.34 -4.07 -6.75
C ARG A 47 -2.58 -4.76 -7.87
N LEU A 48 -1.56 -4.10 -8.42
CA LEU A 48 -0.74 -4.65 -9.48
C LEU A 48 -0.01 -5.92 -9.02
N GLU A 49 0.53 -5.92 -7.81
CA GLU A 49 1.17 -7.09 -7.22
C GLU A 49 0.19 -8.21 -6.86
N ALA A 50 -1.05 -7.89 -6.48
CA ALA A 50 -2.09 -8.89 -6.26
C ALA A 50 -2.57 -9.54 -7.57
N GLU A 51 -2.60 -8.78 -8.67
CA GLU A 51 -2.90 -9.28 -10.01
C GLU A 51 -1.72 -10.07 -10.61
N HIS A 52 -0.49 -9.73 -10.22
CA HIS A 52 0.76 -10.32 -10.69
C HIS A 52 1.67 -10.78 -9.53
N PRO A 53 1.29 -11.85 -8.82
CA PRO A 53 2.06 -12.35 -7.68
C PRO A 53 3.49 -12.78 -8.06
N GLU A 54 3.74 -13.13 -9.32
CA GLU A 54 5.07 -13.44 -9.87
C GLU A 54 6.03 -12.24 -9.88
N LEU A 55 5.51 -11.01 -9.77
CA LEU A 55 6.29 -9.77 -9.74
C LEU A 55 6.54 -9.27 -8.32
N ILE A 56 5.97 -9.90 -7.30
CA ILE A 56 6.21 -9.56 -5.89
C ILE A 56 7.66 -9.88 -5.55
N THR A 57 8.35 -8.91 -4.95
CA THR A 57 9.71 -9.05 -4.44
C THR A 57 9.75 -8.76 -2.94
N ASP A 58 10.68 -9.42 -2.23
CA ASP A 58 10.84 -9.27 -0.77
C ASP A 58 11.21 -7.84 -0.34
N ASP A 59 11.79 -7.06 -1.25
CA ASP A 59 12.16 -5.66 -1.03
C ASP A 59 11.03 -4.67 -1.37
N SER A 60 9.86 -5.16 -1.80
CA SER A 60 8.72 -4.32 -2.17
C SER A 60 8.18 -3.55 -0.96
N PRO A 61 7.87 -2.24 -1.09
CA PRO A 61 7.24 -1.44 -0.04
C PRO A 61 5.94 -2.03 0.50
N THR A 62 5.19 -2.76 -0.31
CA THR A 62 3.91 -3.39 0.08
C THR A 62 4.10 -4.49 1.13
N GLN A 63 5.22 -5.23 1.07
CA GLN A 63 5.57 -6.28 2.03
C GLN A 63 6.00 -5.69 3.37
N ARG A 64 6.65 -4.52 3.34
CA ARG A 64 7.10 -3.81 4.55
C ARG A 64 5.94 -3.14 5.29
N VAL A 65 5.02 -2.52 4.55
CA VAL A 65 3.89 -1.76 5.12
C VAL A 65 2.70 -2.68 5.48
N GLY A 66 2.58 -3.85 4.85
CA GLY A 66 1.51 -4.84 5.12
C GLY A 66 1.50 -5.43 6.53
N ALA A 67 2.59 -5.34 7.29
CA ALA A 67 2.63 -5.83 8.67
C ALA A 67 1.87 -4.94 9.68
N LYS A 68 1.51 -3.70 9.30
CA LYS A 68 0.73 -2.79 10.14
C LYS A 68 -0.63 -2.54 9.52
N THR A 69 -1.63 -3.24 10.08
CA THR A 69 -3.07 -2.92 10.14
C THR A 69 -3.93 -4.09 9.66
N GLY A 70 -4.01 -5.11 10.51
CA GLY A 70 -5.12 -6.05 10.56
C GLY A 70 -6.39 -5.40 11.12
N GLU A 71 -6.71 -4.18 10.73
CA GLU A 71 -7.90 -3.49 11.21
C GLU A 71 -9.01 -3.68 10.18
N ARG A 72 -9.60 -4.87 10.30
CA ARG A 72 -10.98 -5.14 9.93
C ARG A 72 -11.85 -4.04 10.55
N LEU A 73 -12.10 -2.96 9.83
CA LEU A 73 -13.20 -2.05 10.14
C LEU A 73 -14.51 -2.74 9.71
N SER A 74 -14.83 -3.83 10.40
CA SER A 74 -16.16 -4.42 10.44
C SER A 74 -16.65 -4.26 11.86
N THR A 75 -16.96 -3.03 12.25
CA THR A 75 -17.78 -2.73 13.42
C THR A 75 -19.23 -3.06 13.08
N ASN A 76 -19.51 -4.35 12.90
CA ASN A 76 -20.86 -4.84 13.00
C ASN A 76 -21.17 -4.99 14.49
N SER A 77 -21.53 -3.89 15.15
CA SER A 77 -22.01 -3.90 16.53
C SER A 77 -23.29 -4.75 16.59
N PRO A 78 -23.31 -5.92 17.25
CA PRO A 78 -24.58 -6.51 17.63
C PRO A 78 -25.19 -5.64 18.72
N ARG A 79 -26.40 -5.15 18.47
CA ARG A 79 -27.22 -4.41 19.43
C ARG A 79 -27.28 -5.19 20.75
N ILE A 80 -26.68 -4.65 21.80
CA ILE A 80 -26.99 -5.07 23.18
C ILE A 80 -28.22 -4.26 23.58
N ALA A 81 -29.38 -4.79 23.22
CA ALA A 81 -30.67 -4.34 23.72
C ALA A 81 -31.51 -5.57 24.05
N ASP A 82 -30.93 -6.47 24.85
CA ASP A 82 -31.67 -7.44 25.64
C ASP A 82 -30.96 -7.52 27.00
N VAL A 83 -31.75 -7.66 28.06
CA VAL A 83 -31.36 -7.83 29.49
C VAL A 83 -31.24 -6.54 30.32
N ILE A 84 -32.39 -5.89 30.52
CA ILE A 84 -32.81 -5.31 31.82
C ILE A 84 -34.29 -5.71 31.93
N ALA A 85 -34.63 -6.76 32.68
CA ALA A 85 -35.04 -6.71 34.10
C ALA A 85 -36.29 -5.83 34.33
#